data_AF-A0A3S1JQ57-F1
#
_entry.id   AF-A0A3S1JQ57-F1
#
_cell.length_a   1.000
_cell.length_b   1.000
_cell.length_c   1.000
_cell.angle_alpha   90.00
_cell.angle_beta   90.00
_cell.angle_gamma   90.00
#
_symmetry.space_group_name_H-M   'P 1'
#
loop_
_entity.id
_entity.type
_entity.pdbx_description
1 polymer ?
#
loop_
_entity_poly.entity_id
_entity_poly.type
_entity_poly.pdbx_seq_one_letter_code
_entity_poly.pdbx_strand_id
1 'polypeptide(L)'
;MESIEKYLVLIHVLAAIIGIGPAFVLPIITHSAKTSSQLRFVFHLNDKINKFPKFGGIILVVTGILLMVLDHTGFTKMWLNVSLVLFILIEILIIGFLEPAMKRAGKLIKKHKGEGIPEGYLPMARKINTLSRIVHTLTVLIIILMVIRP
;
A
#
# COMPACT_ATOMS: atom_id res chain seq x y z
N MET A 1 -5.06 -25.88 19.37
CA MET A 1 -4.37 -24.58 19.22
C MET A 1 -3.72 -24.48 17.85
N GLU A 2 -2.91 -25.48 17.44
CA GLU A 2 -2.27 -25.51 16.10
C GLU A 2 -3.18 -25.23 14.91
N SER A 3 -4.41 -25.75 14.89
CA SER A 3 -5.33 -25.50 13.77
C SER A 3 -5.68 -24.02 13.65
N ILE A 4 -5.86 -23.30 14.78
CA ILE A 4 -6.23 -21.88 14.80
C ILE A 4 -5.07 -21.03 14.26
N GLU A 5 -3.84 -21.30 14.68
CA GLU A 5 -2.64 -20.61 14.20
C GLU A 5 -2.46 -20.78 12.68
N LYS A 6 -2.64 -21.99 12.15
CA LYS A 6 -2.54 -22.26 10.70
C LYS A 6 -3.55 -21.43 9.91
N TYR A 7 -4.79 -21.35 10.36
CA TYR A 7 -5.81 -20.50 9.71
C TYR A 7 -5.49 -19.02 9.85
N LEU A 8 -4.95 -18.59 11.00
CA LEU A 8 -4.60 -17.19 11.21
C LEU A 8 -3.42 -16.76 10.33
N VAL A 9 -2.40 -17.61 10.18
CA VAL A 9 -1.30 -17.42 9.21
C VAL A 9 -1.85 -17.35 7.79
N LEU A 10 -2.78 -18.25 7.42
CA LEU A 10 -3.41 -18.22 6.10
C LEU A 10 -4.11 -16.86 5.85
N ILE A 11 -4.91 -16.39 6.81
CA ILE A 11 -5.60 -15.10 6.71
C ILE A 11 -4.59 -13.96 6.62
N HIS A 12 -3.52 -13.99 7.42
CA HIS A 12 -2.45 -12.99 7.41
C HIS A 12 -1.79 -12.90 6.01
N VAL A 13 -1.40 -14.04 5.44
CA VAL A 13 -0.78 -14.10 4.12
C VAL A 13 -1.75 -13.65 3.02
N LEU A 14 -3.02 -14.07 3.08
CA LEU A 14 -4.05 -13.62 2.13
C LEU A 14 -4.28 -12.11 2.21
N ALA A 15 -4.31 -11.55 3.42
CA ALA A 15 -4.44 -10.11 3.63
C ALA A 15 -3.25 -9.34 3.02
N ALA A 16 -2.03 -9.88 3.14
CA ALA A 16 -0.85 -9.31 2.51
C ALA A 16 -0.99 -9.32 0.98
N ILE A 17 -1.35 -10.45 0.38
CA ILE A 17 -1.48 -10.58 -1.08
C ILE A 17 -2.57 -9.64 -1.63
N ILE A 18 -3.75 -9.66 -1.02
CA ILE A 18 -4.92 -8.87 -1.45
C ILE A 18 -4.68 -7.37 -1.21
N GLY A 19 -4.06 -7.01 -0.09
CA GLY A 19 -3.76 -5.61 0.24
C GLY A 19 -2.66 -5.02 -0.63
N ILE A 20 -1.62 -5.79 -0.93
CA ILE A 20 -0.42 -5.30 -1.62
C ILE A 20 -0.61 -5.27 -3.13
N GLY A 21 -1.27 -6.27 -3.73
CA GLY A 21 -1.37 -6.41 -5.19
C GLY A 21 -1.80 -5.13 -5.92
N PRO A 22 -2.91 -4.50 -5.53
CA PRO A 22 -3.35 -3.27 -6.17
C PRO A 22 -2.40 -2.09 -6.01
N ALA A 23 -1.68 -2.00 -4.88
CA ALA A 23 -0.72 -0.93 -4.64
C ALA A 23 0.42 -0.96 -5.68
N PHE A 24 0.85 -2.15 -6.09
CA PHE A 24 1.90 -2.33 -7.11
C PHE A 24 1.41 -2.07 -8.54
N VAL A 25 0.15 -2.40 -8.84
CA VAL A 25 -0.39 -2.30 -10.21
C VAL A 25 -0.86 -0.89 -10.55
N LEU A 26 -1.48 -0.17 -9.61
CA LEU A 26 -2.07 1.15 -9.86
C LEU A 26 -1.09 2.20 -10.41
N PRO A 27 0.17 2.31 -9.93
CA PRO A 27 1.16 3.21 -10.50
C PRO A 27 1.50 2.87 -11.96
N ILE A 28 1.55 1.58 -12.32
CA ILE A 28 1.83 1.13 -13.69
C ILE A 28 0.71 1.60 -14.63
N ILE A 29 -0.55 1.40 -14.23
CA ILE A 29 -1.71 1.86 -14.99
C ILE A 29 -1.75 3.40 -15.07
N THR A 30 -1.35 4.09 -14.01
CA THR A 30 -1.33 5.57 -14.00
C THR A 30 -0.25 6.12 -14.93
N HIS A 31 0.93 5.50 -15.00
CA HIS A 31 2.01 5.91 -15.91
C HIS A 31 1.71 5.65 -17.39
N SER A 32 0.85 4.68 -17.71
CA SER A 32 0.49 4.39 -19.10
C SER A 32 -0.52 5.38 -19.69
N ALA A 33 -1.17 6.20 -18.85
CA ALA A 33 -2.13 7.20 -19.29
C ALA A 33 -1.44 8.39 -19.99
N LYS A 34 -1.85 8.67 -21.22
CA LYS A 34 -1.30 9.73 -22.08
C LYS A 34 -2.22 10.95 -22.21
N THR A 35 -3.48 10.82 -21.81
CA THR A 35 -4.49 11.90 -21.91
C THR A 35 -5.14 12.16 -20.55
N SER A 36 -5.72 13.35 -20.39
CA SER A 36 -6.48 13.70 -19.19
C SER A 36 -7.73 12.83 -19.03
N SER A 37 -8.35 12.37 -20.12
CA SER A 37 -9.47 11.41 -20.05
C SER A 37 -9.04 10.06 -19.47
N GLN A 38 -7.91 9.52 -19.92
CA GLN A 38 -7.33 8.30 -19.37
C GLN A 38 -6.97 8.50 -17.90
N LEU A 39 -6.33 9.61 -17.53
CA LEU A 39 -6.03 9.91 -16.13
C LEU A 39 -7.30 10.03 -15.27
N ARG A 40 -8.37 10.68 -15.76
CA ARG A 40 -9.67 10.73 -15.05
C ARG A 40 -10.20 9.32 -14.78
N PHE A 41 -10.15 8.44 -15.77
CA PHE A 41 -10.55 7.05 -15.63
C PHE A 41 -9.69 6.32 -14.59
N VAL A 42 -8.35 6.46 -14.66
CA VAL A 42 -7.44 5.80 -13.72
C VAL A 42 -7.64 6.29 -12.28
N PHE A 43 -7.83 7.60 -12.07
CA PHE A 43 -8.13 8.12 -10.73
C PHE A 43 -9.48 7.62 -10.20
N HIS A 44 -10.50 7.48 -11.05
CA HIS A 44 -11.78 6.89 -10.66
C HIS A 44 -11.66 5.39 -10.33
N LEU A 45 -10.83 4.67 -11.10
CA LEU A 45 -10.52 3.26 -10.83
C LEU A 45 -9.78 3.13 -9.50
N ASN A 46 -8.79 4.00 -9.25
CA ASN A 46 -8.03 4.04 -8.01
C ASN A 46 -8.94 4.27 -6.79
N ASP A 47 -9.92 5.18 -6.87
CA ASP A 47 -10.88 5.41 -5.77
C ASP A 47 -11.66 4.12 -5.38
N LYS A 48 -11.91 3.22 -6.34
CA LYS A 48 -12.57 1.93 -6.08
C LYS A 48 -11.61 0.87 -5.57
N ILE A 49 -10.43 0.77 -6.19
CA ILE A 49 -9.44 -0.26 -5.92
C ILE A 49 -8.68 0.01 -4.61
N ASN A 50 -8.49 1.27 -4.22
CA ASN A 50 -7.74 1.65 -3.01
C ASN A 50 -8.44 1.24 -1.70
N LYS A 51 -9.61 0.58 -1.76
CA LYS A 51 -10.22 -0.08 -0.61
C LYS A 51 -9.48 -1.36 -0.22
N PHE A 52 -8.97 -2.12 -1.19
CA PHE A 52 -8.28 -3.39 -0.93
C PHE A 52 -7.02 -3.20 -0.07
N PRO A 53 -6.10 -2.27 -0.37
CA PRO A 53 -4.94 -2.01 0.50
C PRO A 53 -5.33 -1.61 1.93
N LYS A 54 -6.41 -0.84 2.10
CA LYS A 54 -6.86 -0.40 3.44
C LYS A 54 -7.38 -1.55 4.29
N PHE A 55 -8.28 -2.37 3.73
CA PHE A 55 -8.79 -3.53 4.46
C PHE A 55 -7.70 -4.57 4.65
N GLY A 56 -6.89 -4.83 3.62
CA GLY A 56 -5.75 -5.74 3.69
C GLY A 56 -4.76 -5.33 4.77
N GLY A 57 -4.37 -4.05 4.85
CA GLY A 57 -3.46 -3.52 5.86
C GLY A 57 -4.00 -3.68 7.29
N ILE A 58 -5.28 -3.38 7.52
CA ILE A 58 -5.92 -3.57 8.83
C ILE A 58 -5.94 -5.05 9.24
N ILE A 59 -6.34 -5.95 8.34
CA ILE A 59 -6.37 -7.39 8.62
C ILE A 59 -4.95 -7.89 8.86
N LEU A 60 -3.98 -7.44 8.06
CA LEU A 60 -2.57 -7.83 8.17
C LEU A 60 -2.00 -7.49 9.54
N VAL A 61 -2.18 -6.25 10.03
CA VAL A 61 -1.63 -5.84 11.34
C VAL A 61 -2.35 -6.54 12.49
N VAL A 62 -3.67 -6.67 12.44
CA VAL A 62 -4.46 -7.33 13.50
C VAL A 62 -4.08 -8.80 13.61
N THR A 63 -4.02 -9.51 12.49
CA THR A 63 -3.64 -10.93 12.48
C THR A 63 -2.17 -11.14 12.86
N GLY A 64 -1.28 -10.23 12.46
CA GLY A 64 0.13 -10.28 12.86
C GLY A 64 0.33 -10.12 14.37
N ILE A 65 -0.34 -9.15 14.99
CA ILE A 65 -0.32 -8.96 16.45
C ILE A 65 -0.92 -10.18 17.17
N LEU A 66 -2.05 -10.70 16.66
CA LEU A 66 -2.67 -11.88 17.26
C LEU A 66 -1.75 -13.11 17.23
N LEU A 67 -1.02 -13.33 16.13
CA LEU A 67 0.00 -14.38 16.04
C LEU A 67 1.13 -14.18 17.07
N MET A 68 1.62 -12.94 17.25
CA MET A 68 2.65 -12.64 18.25
C MET A 68 2.20 -12.95 19.69
N VAL A 69 0.92 -12.74 19.98
CA VAL A 69 0.33 -13.02 21.30
C VAL A 69 0.13 -14.53 21.50
N LEU A 70 -0.39 -15.23 20.50
CA LEU A 70 -0.67 -16.67 20.57
C LEU A 70 0.61 -17.52 20.65
N ASP A 71 1.64 -17.17 19.87
CA ASP A 71 2.93 -17.88 19.91
C ASP A 71 3.79 -17.52 21.14
N HIS A 72 3.31 -16.61 22.01
CA HIS A 72 4.05 -16.04 23.14
C HIS A 72 5.42 -15.48 22.77
N THR A 73 5.63 -15.16 21.49
CA THR A 73 6.89 -14.60 20.99
C THR A 73 7.05 -13.13 21.38
N GLY A 74 5.93 -12.40 21.51
CA GLY A 74 5.94 -10.98 21.86
C GLY A 74 6.95 -10.20 21.02
N PHE A 75 7.73 -9.33 21.67
CA PHE A 75 8.78 -8.52 21.02
C PHE A 75 10.17 -9.16 21.10
N THR A 76 10.28 -10.48 21.32
CA THR A 76 11.59 -11.14 21.47
C THR A 76 12.30 -11.37 20.13
N LYS A 77 11.54 -11.42 19.02
CA LYS A 77 12.07 -11.68 17.68
C LYS A 77 12.34 -10.38 16.94
N MET A 78 13.60 -10.13 16.58
CA MET A 78 14.03 -8.87 15.98
C MET A 78 13.32 -8.58 14.65
N TRP A 79 13.17 -9.59 13.78
CA TRP A 79 12.51 -9.41 12.48
C TRP A 79 11.03 -9.02 12.61
N LEU A 80 10.33 -9.48 13.66
CA LEU A 80 8.93 -9.10 13.92
C LEU A 80 8.87 -7.62 14.33
N ASN A 81 9.73 -7.19 15.25
CA ASN A 81 9.77 -5.82 15.73
C ASN A 81 10.13 -4.85 14.60
N VAL A 82 11.16 -5.16 13.81
CA VAL A 82 11.58 -4.35 12.67
C VAL A 82 10.45 -4.28 11.64
N SER A 83 9.80 -5.40 11.33
CA SER A 83 8.68 -5.42 10.40
C SER A 83 7.50 -4.56 10.88
N LEU A 84 7.19 -4.58 12.17
CA LEU A 84 6.13 -3.75 12.74
C LEU A 84 6.46 -2.25 12.66
N VAL A 85 7.71 -1.88 12.96
CA VAL A 85 8.17 -0.48 12.83
C VAL A 85 8.11 -0.03 11.37
N LEU A 86 8.58 -0.86 10.43
CA LEU A 86 8.49 -0.58 9.01
C LEU A 86 7.04 -0.46 8.54
N PHE A 87 6.14 -1.30 9.05
CA PHE A 87 4.71 -1.23 8.74
C PHE A 87 4.10 0.09 9.21
N ILE A 88 4.37 0.52 10.44
CA ILE A 88 3.91 1.82 10.96
C ILE A 88 4.45 2.97 10.11
N LEU A 89 5.73 2.92 9.72
CA LEU A 89 6.33 3.92 8.84
C LEU A 89 5.62 3.97 7.48
N ILE A 90 5.31 2.82 6.89
CA ILE A 90 4.54 2.73 5.64
C ILE A 90 3.17 3.38 5.80
N GLU A 91 2.43 3.08 6.86
CA GLU A 91 1.11 3.67 7.11
C GLU A 91 1.19 5.20 7.25
N ILE A 92 2.20 5.72 7.94
CA ILE A 92 2.46 7.17 8.03
C ILE A 92 2.72 7.77 6.63
N LEU A 93 3.57 7.12 5.82
CA LEU A 93 3.86 7.57 4.46
C LEU A 93 2.60 7.56 3.56
N ILE A 94 1.78 6.52 3.67
CA ILE A 94 0.56 6.37 2.87
C ILE A 94 -0.48 7.41 3.28
N ILE A 95 -0.88 7.42 4.55
CA ILE A 95 -1.98 8.24 5.06
C ILE A 95 -1.57 9.72 5.11
N GLY A 96 -0.35 10.00 5.56
CA GLY A 96 0.14 11.36 5.77
C GLY A 96 0.57 12.07 4.49
N PHE A 97 1.11 11.35 3.50
CA PHE A 97 1.78 11.97 2.35
C PHE A 97 1.24 11.50 1.00
N LEU A 98 1.16 10.19 0.78
CA LEU A 98 0.78 9.64 -0.52
C LEU A 98 -0.69 9.89 -0.85
N GLU A 99 -1.61 9.54 0.03
CA GLU A 99 -3.05 9.73 -0.18
C GLU A 99 -3.42 11.20 -0.42
N PRO A 100 -2.96 12.17 0.39
CA PRO A 100 -3.23 13.59 0.13
C PRO A 100 -2.68 14.04 -1.22
N ALA A 101 -1.47 13.60 -1.60
CA ALA A 101 -0.88 13.94 -2.89
C ALA A 101 -1.71 13.40 -4.05
N MET A 102 -2.14 12.12 -3.99
CA MET A 102 -3.00 11.51 -5.00
C MET A 102 -4.36 12.20 -5.10
N LYS A 103 -4.99 12.55 -3.98
CA LYS A 103 -6.27 13.30 -3.96
C LYS A 103 -6.12 14.67 -4.60
N ARG A 104 -5.03 15.40 -4.34
CA ARG A 104 -4.75 16.70 -4.98
C ARG A 104 -4.56 16.54 -6.49
N ALA A 105 -3.78 15.54 -6.92
CA ALA A 105 -3.55 15.26 -8.35
C ALA A 105 -4.85 14.89 -9.08
N GLY A 106 -5.66 14.02 -8.47
CA GLY A 106 -6.98 13.65 -9.01
C GLY A 106 -7.94 14.83 -9.11
N LYS A 107 -7.93 15.76 -8.16
CA LYS A 107 -8.73 17.01 -8.23
C LYS A 107 -8.28 17.90 -9.39
N LEU A 108 -6.98 18.04 -9.63
CA LEU A 108 -6.45 18.80 -10.76
C LEU A 108 -6.94 18.22 -12.10
N ILE A 109 -6.80 16.90 -12.27
CA ILE A 109 -7.25 16.18 -13.47
C ILE A 109 -8.77 16.28 -13.67
N LYS A 110 -9.57 16.16 -12.59
CA LYS A 110 -11.04 16.27 -12.67
C LYS A 110 -11.52 17.67 -13.09
N LYS A 111 -10.79 18.73 -12.73
CA LYS A 111 -11.14 20.12 -13.11
C LYS A 111 -10.70 20.49 -14.53
N HIS A 112 -9.76 19.75 -15.11
CA HIS A 112 -9.26 20.04 -16.45
C HIS A 112 -10.27 19.59 -17.52
N LYS A 113 -10.65 20.53 -18.41
CA LYS A 113 -11.63 20.29 -19.48
C LYS A 113 -11.01 19.82 -20.81
N GLY A 114 -9.69 19.95 -20.97
CA GLY A 114 -8.97 19.48 -22.16
C GLY A 114 -8.60 18.00 -22.11
N GLU A 115 -8.10 17.50 -23.25
CA GLU A 115 -7.51 16.16 -23.36
C GLU A 115 -6.02 16.14 -23.02
N GLY A 116 -5.34 17.29 -23.10
CA GLY A 116 -3.95 17.44 -22.66
C GLY A 116 -3.80 17.23 -21.16
N ILE A 117 -2.63 16.76 -20.73
CA ILE A 117 -2.32 16.67 -19.30
C ILE A 117 -2.16 18.09 -18.75
N PRO A 118 -2.89 18.49 -17.69
CA PRO A 118 -2.83 19.85 -17.17
C PRO A 118 -1.44 20.21 -16.65
N GLU A 119 -1.07 21.46 -16.86
CA GLU A 119 0.12 22.06 -16.26
C GLU A 119 0.09 21.90 -14.73
N GLY A 120 1.22 21.51 -14.15
CA GLY A 120 1.33 21.20 -12.72
C GLY A 120 1.04 19.74 -12.35
N TYR A 121 0.48 18.90 -13.22
CA TYR A 121 0.31 17.47 -12.92
C TYR A 121 1.65 16.73 -12.83
N LEU A 122 2.58 16.97 -13.77
CA LEU A 122 3.85 16.24 -13.86
C LEU A 122 4.69 16.33 -12.57
N PRO A 123 4.90 17.51 -11.95
CA PRO A 123 5.58 17.60 -10.65
C PRO A 123 4.90 16.78 -9.55
N MET A 124 3.57 16.80 -9.49
CA MET A 124 2.79 16.02 -8.52
C MET A 124 2.96 14.51 -8.76
N ALA A 125 2.91 14.09 -10.02
CA ALA A 125 3.11 12.70 -10.41
C ALA A 125 4.50 12.19 -10.02
N ARG A 126 5.56 13.00 -10.20
CA ARG A 126 6.93 12.64 -9.76
C ARG A 126 7.02 12.43 -8.25
N LYS A 127 6.37 13.30 -7.46
CA LYS A 127 6.33 13.18 -6.00
C LYS A 127 5.58 11.91 -5.57
N ILE A 128 4.40 11.67 -6.15
CA ILE A 128 3.61 10.46 -5.91
C ILE A 128 4.44 9.22 -6.25
N ASN A 129 5.05 9.17 -7.44
CA ASN A 129 5.85 8.04 -7.88
C ASN A 129 7.07 7.76 -6.99
N THR A 130 7.68 8.81 -6.44
CA THR A 130 8.81 8.65 -5.52
C THR A 130 8.35 8.08 -4.18
N LEU A 131 7.27 8.61 -3.62
CA LEU A 131 6.66 8.07 -2.39
C LEU A 131 6.19 6.62 -2.58
N SER A 132 5.52 6.30 -3.68
CA SER A 132 5.09 4.93 -4.00
C SER A 132 6.27 3.97 -4.09
N ARG A 133 7.37 4.37 -4.73
CA ARG A 133 8.59 3.53 -4.80
C ARG A 133 9.16 3.25 -3.41
N ILE A 134 9.26 4.28 -2.56
CA ILE A 134 9.71 4.11 -1.16
C ILE A 134 8.80 3.13 -0.43
N VAL A 135 7.48 3.33 -0.47
CA VAL A 135 6.50 2.45 0.15
C VAL A 135 6.66 1.01 -0.34
N HIS A 136 6.73 0.79 -1.66
CA HIS A 136 6.89 -0.55 -2.23
C HIS A 136 8.20 -1.22 -1.81
N THR A 137 9.32 -0.49 -1.78
CA THR A 137 10.59 -1.02 -1.31
C THR A 137 10.51 -1.45 0.16
N LEU A 138 9.89 -0.64 1.03
CA LEU A 138 9.68 -1.00 2.43
C LEU A 138 8.75 -2.21 2.57
N THR A 139 7.68 -2.29 1.76
CA THR A 139 6.78 -3.46 1.73
C THR A 139 7.53 -4.73 1.34
N VAL A 140 8.38 -4.69 0.31
CA VAL A 140 9.21 -5.84 -0.09
C VAL A 140 10.17 -6.22 1.03
N LEU A 141 10.77 -5.25 1.72
CA LEU A 141 11.64 -5.52 2.86
C LEU A 141 10.90 -6.25 4.00
N ILE A 142 9.66 -5.85 4.32
CA ILE A 142 8.83 -6.57 5.29
C ILE A 142 8.56 -8.01 4.84
N ILE A 143 8.24 -8.22 3.57
CA ILE A 143 8.03 -9.59 3.04
C ILE A 143 9.30 -10.43 3.21
N ILE A 144 10.47 -9.88 2.87
CA ILE A 144 11.76 -10.57 3.05
C ILE A 144 11.97 -10.93 4.53
N LEU A 145 11.73 -10.00 5.46
CA LEU A 145 11.86 -10.26 6.90
C LEU A 145 10.90 -11.37 7.37
N MET A 146 9.66 -11.38 6.88
CA MET A 146 8.66 -12.38 7.25
C MET A 146 8.90 -13.77 6.65
N VAL A 147 9.62 -13.84 5.52
CA VAL A 147 9.96 -15.09 4.84
C VAL A 147 11.27 -15.66 5.36
N ILE A 148 12.33 -14.85 5.41
CA ILE A 148 13.67 -15.30 5.84
C ILE A 148 13.71 -15.53 7.34
N ARG A 149 13.00 -14.70 8.12
CA ARG A 149 12.92 -14.78 9.59
C ARG A 149 14.32 -14.92 10.25
N PRO A 150 15.26 -14.02 9.94
CA PRO A 150 16.64 -14.09 10.42
C PRO A 150 16.75 -13.96 11.94
#